data_AF-A0A9W3ST36-F1
#
_entry.id   AF-A0A9W3ST36-F1
#
_cell.length_a   1.000
_cell.length_b   1.000
_cell.length_c   1.000
_cell.angle_alpha   90.00
_cell.angle_beta   90.00
_cell.angle_gamma   90.00
#
_symmetry.space_group_name_H-M   'P 1'
#
loop_
_entity.id
_entity.type
_entity.pdbx_description
1 polymer ?
#
loop_
_entity_poly.entity_id
_entity_poly.type
_entity_poly.pdbx_seq_one_letter_code
_entity_poly.pdbx_strand_id
1 'polypeptide(L)'
;MARLTTDEKGKVISSQLVLGKYTIKEIKAPNGYMLLRDPIEIEITEAVKTQKITVKNAKNNWVIPNTGGSGTKIFYVIGNMLMFAVLYFCKKNRIL
;
A
#
# COMPACT_ATOMS: atom_id res chain seq x y z
N MET A 1 -9.77 -22.22 11.65
CA MET A 1 -8.81 -21.34 10.94
C MET A 1 -7.59 -21.22 11.84
N ALA A 2 -6.40 -21.59 11.36
CA ALA A 2 -5.16 -21.44 12.13
C ALA A 2 -4.46 -20.13 11.74
N ARG A 3 -3.92 -19.40 12.73
CA ARG A 3 -3.15 -18.18 12.49
C ARG A 3 -1.69 -18.42 12.82
N LEU A 4 -0.82 -18.08 11.88
CA LEU A 4 0.62 -18.24 11.98
C LEU A 4 1.27 -16.86 11.85
N THR A 5 2.31 -16.62 12.64
CA THR A 5 3.10 -15.38 12.60
C THR A 5 4.56 -15.76 12.35
N THR A 6 5.19 -15.13 11.37
CA THR A 6 6.60 -15.32 11.07
C THR A 6 7.48 -14.69 12.15
N ASP A 7 8.59 -15.35 12.46
CA ASP A 7 9.64 -14.82 13.34
C ASP A 7 10.45 -13.69 12.66
N GLU A 8 11.42 -13.14 13.39
CA GLU A 8 12.34 -12.10 12.90
C GLU A 8 13.17 -12.54 11.68
N LYS A 9 13.31 -13.84 11.46
CA LYS A 9 14.02 -14.44 10.31
C LYS A 9 13.08 -14.76 9.15
N GLY A 10 11.79 -14.41 9.25
CA GLY A 10 10.78 -14.65 8.23
C GLY A 10 10.31 -16.11 8.15
N LYS A 11 10.48 -16.90 9.21
CA LYS A 11 10.13 -18.32 9.25
C LYS A 11 8.95 -18.58 10.17
N VAL A 12 8.14 -19.57 9.81
CA VAL A 12 7.09 -20.11 10.67
C VAL A 12 6.89 -21.58 10.35
N ILE A 13 6.52 -22.36 11.37
CA ILE A 13 6.22 -23.79 11.24
C ILE A 13 4.80 -23.98 11.73
N SER A 14 3.97 -24.63 10.93
CA SER A 14 2.61 -25.01 11.34
C SER A 14 2.65 -26.19 12.30
N SER A 15 1.60 -26.37 13.09
CA SER A 15 1.35 -27.66 13.76
C SER A 15 1.21 -28.78 12.73
N GLN A 16 1.23 -30.04 13.21
CA GLN A 16 0.94 -31.19 12.37
C GLN A 16 -0.44 -31.03 11.70
N LEU A 17 -0.45 -31.18 10.39
CA LEU A 17 -1.65 -31.13 9.56
C LEU A 17 -1.95 -32.53 9.05
N VAL A 18 -3.24 -32.87 8.98
CA VAL A 18 -3.69 -34.10 8.33
C VAL A 18 -3.48 -33.97 6.82
N LEU A 19 -3.33 -35.10 6.13
CA LEU A 19 -3.24 -35.16 4.68
C LEU A 19 -4.44 -34.46 4.03
N GLY A 20 -4.19 -33.71 2.95
CA GLY A 20 -5.21 -32.98 2.23
C GLY A 20 -4.73 -31.67 1.63
N LYS A 21 -5.67 -30.93 1.05
CA LYS A 21 -5.44 -29.64 0.38
C LYS A 21 -5.72 -28.49 1.33
N TYR A 22 -4.81 -27.53 1.35
CA TYR A 22 -4.90 -26.34 2.18
C TYR A 22 -4.60 -25.09 1.36
N THR A 23 -5.14 -23.98 1.85
CA THR A 23 -4.92 -22.66 1.26
C THR A 23 -4.29 -21.74 2.30
N ILE A 24 -3.12 -21.20 1.97
CA ILE A 24 -2.44 -20.19 2.76
C ILE A 24 -2.85 -18.82 2.26
N LYS A 25 -3.40 -18.00 3.16
CA LYS A 25 -3.75 -16.61 2.89
C LYS A 25 -2.96 -15.70 3.81
N GLU A 26 -2.22 -14.76 3.24
CA GLU A 26 -1.56 -13.71 4.02
C GLU A 26 -2.61 -12.74 4.57
N ILE A 27 -2.59 -12.52 5.89
CA ILE A 27 -3.55 -11.62 6.57
C ILE A 27 -2.93 -10.24 6.80
N LYS A 28 -1.62 -10.19 7.00
CA LYS A 28 -0.88 -8.96 7.30
C LYS A 28 0.50 -9.04 6.66
N ALA A 29 0.82 -8.04 5.83
CA ALA A 29 2.15 -7.87 5.26
C ALA A 29 3.15 -7.32 6.28
N PRO A 30 4.44 -7.65 6.14
CA PRO A 30 5.51 -6.95 6.84
C PRO A 30 5.58 -5.46 6.47
N ASN A 31 6.21 -4.64 7.32
CA ASN A 31 6.39 -3.22 7.05
C ASN A 31 7.17 -2.98 5.75
N GLY A 32 6.65 -2.11 4.88
CA GLY A 32 7.27 -1.79 3.59
C GLY A 32 7.03 -2.83 2.49
N TYR A 33 6.16 -3.83 2.71
CA TYR A 33 5.74 -4.81 1.71
C TYR A 33 4.24 -4.70 1.41
N MET A 34 3.86 -5.13 0.20
CA MET A 34 2.48 -5.23 -0.21
C MET A 34 1.89 -6.56 0.28
N LEU A 35 0.64 -6.53 0.71
CA LEU A 35 -0.12 -7.74 1.06
C LEU A 35 -0.31 -8.60 -0.19
N LEU A 36 0.02 -9.89 -0.07
CA LEU A 36 -0.20 -10.86 -1.14
C LEU A 36 -1.70 -10.96 -1.46
N ARG A 37 -2.05 -10.76 -2.73
CA ARG A 37 -3.45 -10.81 -3.20
C ARG A 37 -3.90 -12.23 -3.46
N ASP A 38 -3.02 -13.03 -4.05
CA ASP A 38 -3.34 -14.38 -4.48
C ASP A 38 -3.03 -15.37 -3.36
N PRO A 39 -4.00 -16.23 -2.99
CA PRO A 39 -3.76 -17.29 -2.02
C PRO A 39 -2.81 -18.35 -2.61
N ILE A 40 -2.10 -19.05 -1.72
CA ILE A 40 -1.19 -20.13 -2.10
C ILE A 40 -1.83 -21.46 -1.74
N GLU A 41 -2.06 -22.30 -2.74
CA GLU A 41 -2.60 -23.64 -2.55
C GLU A 41 -1.46 -24.64 -2.34
N ILE A 42 -1.64 -25.51 -1.35
CA ILE A 42 -0.69 -26.55 -1.00
C ILE A 42 -1.41 -27.87 -0.76
N GLU A 43 -0.75 -28.98 -1.05
CA GLU A 43 -1.27 -30.31 -0.81
C GLU A 43 -0.28 -31.10 0.04
N ILE A 44 -0.77 -31.61 1.17
CA ILE A 44 -0.01 -32.44 2.11
C ILE A 44 -0.30 -33.90 1.79
N THR A 45 0.71 -34.61 1.31
CA THR A 45 0.66 -36.03 0.93
C THR A 45 1.61 -36.85 1.80
N GLU A 46 1.38 -38.16 1.92
CA GLU A 46 2.21 -39.05 2.74
C GLU A 46 3.67 -39.11 2.30
N ALA A 47 3.93 -38.84 1.01
CA ALA A 47 5.27 -38.82 0.45
C ALA A 47 6.17 -37.72 1.06
N VAL A 48 5.58 -36.68 1.66
CA VAL A 48 6.31 -35.51 2.16
C VAL A 48 5.98 -35.25 3.63
N LYS A 49 6.83 -35.76 4.54
CA LYS A 49 6.70 -35.52 6.00
C LYS A 49 6.76 -34.03 6.39
N THR A 50 7.48 -33.21 5.62
CA THR A 50 7.56 -31.76 5.85
C THR A 50 7.69 -31.03 4.52
N GLN A 51 6.67 -30.24 4.16
CA GLN A 51 6.68 -29.42 2.97
C GLN A 51 7.26 -28.04 3.31
N LYS A 52 8.35 -27.65 2.64
CA LYS A 52 8.94 -26.30 2.76
C LYS A 52 8.39 -25.43 1.65
N ILE A 53 7.74 -24.32 2.03
CA ILE A 53 7.17 -23.35 1.09
C ILE A 53 7.86 -22.00 1.32
N THR A 54 8.28 -21.37 0.24
CA THR A 54 8.87 -20.03 0.27
C THR A 54 7.89 -19.05 -0.32
N VAL A 55 7.39 -18.12 0.49
CA VAL A 55 6.49 -17.04 0.06
C VAL A 55 7.32 -15.80 -0.26
N LYS A 56 7.18 -15.26 -1.47
CA LYS A 56 7.86 -14.02 -1.89
C LYS A 56 6.91 -12.84 -1.81
N ASN A 57 7.26 -11.83 -1.01
CA ASN A 57 6.51 -10.59 -0.91
C ASN A 57 7.08 -9.50 -1.82
N ALA A 58 6.20 -8.71 -2.43
CA ALA A 58 6.56 -7.54 -3.23
C ALA A 58 6.77 -6.32 -2.32
N LYS A 59 7.88 -5.59 -2.51
CA LYS A 59 8.10 -4.34 -1.75
C LYS A 59 7.08 -3.29 -2.17
N ASN A 60 6.59 -2.55 -1.18
CA ASN A 60 5.75 -1.38 -1.41
C ASN A 60 6.65 -0.19 -1.80
N ASN A 61 7.02 -0.11 -3.08
CA ASN A 61 7.72 1.06 -3.63
C ASN A 61 6.76 2.21 -3.98
N TRP A 62 5.53 2.18 -3.46
CA TRP A 62 4.53 3.22 -3.69
C TRP A 62 4.92 4.48 -2.91
N VAL A 63 5.76 5.32 -3.51
CA VAL A 63 5.86 6.72 -3.14
C VAL A 63 4.55 7.38 -3.55
N ILE A 64 3.82 7.94 -2.59
CA ILE A 64 2.66 8.78 -2.94
C ILE A 64 3.24 9.92 -3.78
N PRO A 65 2.79 10.12 -5.03
CA PRO A 65 3.30 11.21 -5.82
C PRO A 65 2.96 12.51 -5.12
N ASN A 66 3.95 13.41 -4.96
CA ASN A 66 3.66 14.78 -4.56
C ASN A 66 2.66 15.36 -5.56
N THR A 67 1.43 15.62 -5.12
CA THR A 67 0.43 16.29 -5.94
C THR A 67 0.72 17.78 -5.97
N GLY A 68 0.35 18.43 -7.08
CA GLY A 68 0.75 19.80 -7.35
C GLY A 68 2.00 19.87 -8.22
N GLY A 69 1.85 19.52 -9.51
CA GLY A 69 2.88 19.78 -10.50
C GLY A 69 3.08 21.28 -10.75
N SER A 70 4.06 21.62 -11.58
CA SER A 70 4.43 23.00 -11.92
C SER A 70 3.24 23.87 -12.38
N GLY A 71 2.22 23.27 -13.01
CA GLY A 71 1.02 23.98 -13.46
C GLY A 71 0.21 24.67 -12.35
N THR A 72 0.24 24.13 -11.13
CA THR A 72 -0.52 24.69 -9.98
C THR A 72 -0.03 26.07 -9.59
N LYS A 73 1.28 26.35 -9.72
CA LYS A 73 1.87 27.64 -9.39
C LYS A 73 1.29 28.78 -10.24
N ILE A 74 1.01 28.50 -11.51
CA ILE A 74 0.46 29.49 -12.45
C ILE A 74 -0.95 29.89 -12.03
N PHE A 75 -1.79 28.93 -11.64
CA PHE A 75 -3.14 29.22 -11.14
C PHE A 75 -3.13 30.06 -9.85
N TYR A 76 -2.23 29.77 -8.91
CA TYR A 76 -2.09 30.60 -7.71
C TYR A 76 -1.63 32.03 -8.03
N VAL A 77 -0.67 32.20 -8.94
CA VAL A 77 -0.18 33.53 -9.32
C VAL A 77 -1.26 34.35 -10.02
N ILE A 78 -1.93 33.77 -11.02
CA ILE A 78 -3.02 34.45 -11.75
C ILE A 78 -4.19 34.76 -10.80
N GLY A 79 -4.58 33.80 -9.96
CA GLY A 79 -5.65 34.00 -8.98
C GLY A 79 -5.34 35.13 -8.00
N ASN A 80 -4.11 35.20 -7.47
CA ASN A 80 -3.70 36.31 -6.62
C ASN A 80 -3.69 37.64 -7.37
N MET A 81 -3.16 37.68 -8.60
CA MET A 81 -3.13 38.90 -9.42
C MET A 81 -4.54 39.46 -9.67
N LEU A 82 -5.49 38.59 -10.03
CA LEU A 82 -6.89 38.96 -10.22
C LEU A 82 -7.53 39.47 -8.93
N MET A 83 -7.27 38.81 -7.79
CA MET A 83 -7.78 39.23 -6.49
C MET A 83 -7.29 40.65 -6.12
N PHE A 84 -5.99 40.93 -6.30
CA PHE A 84 -5.42 42.25 -6.04
C PHE A 84 -5.98 43.32 -6.99
N ALA A 85 -6.16 42.99 -8.27
CA ALA A 85 -6.77 43.90 -9.23
C ALA A 85 -8.20 44.27 -8.82
N VAL A 86 -9.03 43.28 -8.46
CA VAL A 86 -10.40 43.51 -8.00
C VAL A 86 -10.42 44.36 -6.74
N LEU A 87 -9.59 44.06 -5.74
CA LEU A 87 -9.48 44.87 -4.51
C LEU A 87 -9.08 46.32 -4.82
N TYR A 88 -8.15 46.53 -5.74
CA TYR A 88 -7.74 47.86 -6.19
C TYR A 88 -8.91 48.63 -6.83
N PHE A 89 -9.63 48.01 -7.77
CA PHE A 89 -10.78 48.64 -8.44
C PHE A 89 -11.95 48.89 -7.47
N CYS A 90 -12.28 47.93 -6.60
CA CYS A 90 -13.31 48.10 -5.57
C CYS A 90 -12.98 49.23 -4.61
N LYS A 91 -11.71 49.39 -4.22
CA LYS A 91 -11.26 50.51 -3.38
C LYS A 91 -11.30 51.84 -4.14
N LYS A 92 -10.85 51.86 -5.39
CA LYS A 92 -10.84 53.06 -6.24
C LYS A 92 -12.26 53.58 -6.52
N ASN A 93 -13.21 52.69 -6.81
CA ASN A 93 -14.59 53.05 -7.13
C ASN A 93 -15.48 53.27 -5.89
N ARG A 94 -15.00 52.97 -4.68
CA ARG A 94 -15.65 53.34 -3.41
C ARG A 94 -15.18 54.67 -2.83
N ILE A 95 -14.11 55.25 -3.37
CA ILE A 95 -13.47 56.50 -2.90
C ILE A 95 -13.80 57.69 -3.84
N LEU A 96 -14.74 57.50 -4.76
CA LEU A 96 -15.42 58.55 -5.54
C LEU A 96 -16.91 58.51 -5.21
#